data_AF-A0A2E7UD13-F1
#
_entry.id   AF-A0A2E7UD13-F1
#
_cell.length_a   1.000
_cell.length_b   1.000
_cell.length_c   1.000
_cell.angle_alpha   90.00
_cell.angle_beta   90.00
_cell.angle_gamma   90.00
#
_symmetry.space_group_name_H-M   'P 1'
#
loop_
_entity.id
_entity.type
_entity.pdbx_description
1 polymer ?
#
loop_
_entity_poly.entity_id
_entity_poly.type
_entity_poly.pdbx_seq_one_letter_code
_entity_poly.pdbx_strand_id
1 'polypeptide(L)'
;MRIGPLLLALALTVPATAQEVLTPEQAETRLRGCLQAGAAGAPRTGLRDAVVATRALCAPQIKRVRANRVAAATQGLTDEAAERAEQQATLELNDEIALAIANFTGLRTL
;
A
#
# COMPACT_ATOMS: atom_id res chain seq x y z
N MET A 1 28.09 54.17 -10.35
CA MET A 1 27.74 53.29 -9.22
C MET A 1 26.48 52.52 -9.61
N ARG A 2 26.58 51.22 -9.90
CA ARG A 2 25.46 50.36 -10.32
C ARG A 2 25.21 49.33 -9.22
N ILE A 3 24.04 49.42 -8.60
CA ILE A 3 23.58 48.55 -7.50
C ILE A 3 23.04 47.26 -8.15
N GLY A 4 23.67 46.13 -7.83
CA GLY A 4 23.27 44.81 -8.32
C GLY A 4 22.06 44.25 -7.56
N PRO A 5 21.23 43.40 -8.19
CA PRO A 5 20.05 42.85 -7.56
C PRO A 5 20.44 41.70 -6.62
N LEU A 6 20.11 41.87 -5.34
CA LEU A 6 20.23 40.83 -4.31
C LEU A 6 19.11 39.80 -4.54
N LEU A 7 19.45 38.64 -5.11
CA LEU A 7 18.56 37.49 -5.24
C LEU A 7 18.22 36.95 -3.84
N LEU A 8 16.98 37.16 -3.39
CA LEU A 8 16.41 36.44 -2.25
C LEU A 8 16.34 34.95 -2.61
N ALA A 9 17.26 34.16 -2.05
CA ALA A 9 17.16 32.71 -2.03
C ALA A 9 16.02 32.30 -1.08
N LEU A 10 14.83 32.04 -1.62
CA LEU A 10 13.80 31.30 -0.91
C LEU A 10 14.30 29.88 -0.68
N ALA A 11 14.77 29.61 0.54
CA ALA A 11 15.01 28.26 1.02
C ALA A 11 13.67 27.53 1.10
N LEU A 12 13.34 26.79 0.04
CA LEU A 12 12.28 25.79 0.05
C LEU A 12 12.68 24.72 1.07
N THR A 13 12.13 24.81 2.28
CA THR A 13 12.10 23.71 3.22
C THR A 13 11.21 22.63 2.62
N VAL A 14 11.83 21.70 1.88
CA VAL A 14 11.18 20.46 1.49
C VAL A 14 10.77 19.80 2.81
N PRO A 15 9.46 19.54 3.05
CA PRO A 15 9.09 18.82 4.25
C PRO A 15 9.76 17.45 4.15
N ALA A 16 10.71 17.21 5.05
CA ALA A 16 11.21 15.88 5.31
C ALA A 16 9.99 14.99 5.49
N THR A 17 9.84 13.99 4.62
CA THR A 17 8.72 13.05 4.64
C THR A 17 8.59 12.49 6.05
N ALA A 18 7.66 13.01 6.85
CA ALA A 18 7.30 12.43 8.12
C ALA A 18 6.78 11.03 7.80
N GLN A 19 7.60 10.02 8.08
CA GLN A 19 7.20 8.63 7.94
C GLN A 19 6.11 8.42 8.98
N GLU A 20 4.87 8.53 8.55
CA GLU A 20 3.75 8.41 9.45
C GLU A 20 3.83 7.03 10.14
N VAL A 21 3.96 7.04 11.46
CA VAL A 21 3.98 5.84 12.27
C VAL A 21 2.53 5.43 12.49
N LEU A 22 2.14 4.31 11.89
CA LEU A 22 0.78 3.78 11.96
C LEU A 22 0.79 2.51 12.79
N THR A 23 -0.21 2.34 13.67
CA THR A 23 -0.48 1.03 14.26
C THR A 23 -0.87 0.03 13.17
N PRO A 24 -0.76 -1.29 13.43
CA PRO A 24 -1.25 -2.29 12.49
C PRO A 24 -2.69 -2.05 12.04
N GLU A 25 -3.63 -1.72 12.94
CA GLU A 25 -5.02 -1.49 12.54
C GLU A 25 -5.19 -0.22 11.70
N GLN A 26 -4.41 0.83 11.98
CA GLN A 26 -4.42 2.04 11.17
C GLN A 26 -3.89 1.77 9.75
N ALA A 27 -2.85 0.93 9.63
CA ALA A 27 -2.32 0.53 8.33
C ALA A 27 -3.37 -0.26 7.51
N GLU A 28 -4.08 -1.20 8.15
CA GLU A 28 -5.19 -1.94 7.53
C GLU A 28 -6.32 -1.02 7.08
N THR A 29 -6.74 -0.09 7.95
CA THR A 29 -7.78 0.89 7.65
C THR A 29 -7.39 1.76 6.44
N ARG A 30 -6.13 2.21 6.38
CA ARG A 30 -5.63 2.97 5.24
C ARG A 30 -5.53 2.14 3.97
N LEU A 31 -5.14 0.88 4.07
CA LEU A 31 -5.13 -0.02 2.92
C LEU A 31 -6.56 -0.16 2.37
N ARG A 32 -7.54 -0.46 3.22
CA ARG A 32 -8.95 -0.58 2.80
C ARG A 32 -9.46 0.71 2.14
N GLY A 33 -9.18 1.88 2.72
CA GLY A 33 -9.54 3.16 2.12
C GLY A 33 -8.90 3.37 0.74
N CYS A 34 -7.61 3.02 0.60
CA CYS A 34 -6.91 3.06 -0.68
C CYS A 34 -7.54 2.12 -1.71
N LEU A 35 -7.82 0.86 -1.33
CA LEU A 35 -8.43 -0.14 -2.22
C LEU A 35 -9.80 0.31 -2.70
N GLN A 36 -10.63 0.88 -1.82
CA GLN A 36 -11.94 1.40 -2.18
C GLN A 36 -11.83 2.57 -3.17
N ALA A 37 -10.95 3.54 -2.90
CA ALA A 37 -10.73 4.68 -3.78
C ALA A 37 -10.14 4.26 -5.14
N GLY A 38 -9.15 3.35 -5.12
CA GLY A 38 -8.52 2.81 -6.32
C GLY A 38 -9.47 1.97 -7.17
N ALA A 39 -10.36 1.19 -6.53
CA ALA A 39 -11.39 0.42 -7.22
C ALA A 39 -12.41 1.30 -7.94
N ALA A 40 -12.72 2.50 -7.41
CA ALA A 40 -13.63 3.44 -8.06
C ALA A 40 -13.11 3.88 -9.44
N GLY A 41 -11.80 4.06 -9.59
CA GLY A 41 -11.13 4.43 -10.84
C GLY A 41 -10.53 3.26 -11.63
N ALA A 42 -10.74 2.01 -11.21
CA ALA A 42 -10.13 0.85 -11.84
C ALA A 42 -10.75 0.52 -13.22
N PRO A 43 -9.97 -0.07 -14.15
CA PRO A 43 -10.49 -0.60 -15.40
C PRO A 43 -11.67 -1.56 -15.17
N ARG A 44 -12.70 -1.47 -16.02
CA ARG A 44 -13.89 -2.34 -15.97
C ARG A 44 -13.85 -3.48 -16.98
N THR A 45 -12.69 -3.71 -17.59
CA THR A 45 -12.45 -4.74 -18.61
C THR A 45 -12.40 -6.15 -18.03
N GLY A 46 -12.05 -6.30 -16.75
CA GLY A 46 -12.00 -7.59 -16.05
C GLY A 46 -11.44 -7.46 -14.63
N LEU A 47 -11.68 -8.47 -13.78
CA LEU A 47 -11.21 -8.44 -12.39
C LEU A 47 -9.68 -8.37 -12.32
N ARG A 48 -8.99 -9.11 -13.20
CA ARG A 48 -7.52 -9.12 -13.24
C ARG A 48 -6.94 -7.72 -13.46
N ASP A 49 -7.45 -6.98 -14.44
CA ASP A 49 -6.98 -5.63 -14.75
C ASP A 49 -7.26 -4.66 -13.61
N ALA A 50 -8.45 -4.75 -12.99
CA ALA A 50 -8.80 -3.97 -11.83
C ALA A 50 -7.85 -4.23 -10.65
N VAL A 51 -7.54 -5.51 -10.38
CA VAL A 51 -6.61 -5.91 -9.31
C VAL A 51 -5.22 -5.35 -9.57
N VAL A 52 -4.69 -5.49 -10.79
CA VAL A 52 -3.35 -4.97 -11.14
C VAL A 52 -3.30 -3.44 -10.97
N ALA A 53 -4.29 -2.72 -11.51
CA ALA A 53 -4.33 -1.26 -11.44
C ALA A 53 -4.44 -0.75 -10.00
N THR A 54 -5.36 -1.30 -9.20
CA THR A 54 -5.55 -0.88 -7.81
C THR A 54 -4.34 -1.26 -6.94
N ARG A 55 -3.71 -2.42 -7.16
CA ARG A 55 -2.49 -2.81 -6.44
C ARG A 55 -1.32 -1.87 -6.74
N ALA A 56 -1.16 -1.48 -8.01
CA ALA A 56 -0.12 -0.53 -8.39
C ALA A 56 -0.30 0.82 -7.68
N LEU A 57 -1.55 1.30 -7.59
CA LEU A 57 -1.89 2.55 -6.89
C LEU A 57 -1.70 2.45 -5.37
N CYS A 58 -2.05 1.32 -4.76
CA CYS A 58 -2.00 1.10 -3.31
C CYS A 58 -0.71 0.40 -2.82
N ALA A 59 0.31 0.27 -3.68
CA ALA A 59 1.52 -0.48 -3.37
C ALA A 59 2.21 -0.08 -2.04
N PRO A 60 2.33 1.21 -1.68
CA PRO A 60 2.92 1.61 -0.39
C PRO A 60 2.15 1.07 0.82
N GLN A 61 0.82 1.12 0.79
CA GLN A 61 -0.06 0.64 1.86
C GLN A 61 -0.01 -0.88 1.95
N ILE A 62 -0.04 -1.58 0.81
CA ILE A 62 0.09 -3.04 0.74
C ILE A 62 1.42 -3.48 1.34
N LYS A 63 2.52 -2.83 0.98
CA LYS A 63 3.86 -3.14 1.50
C LYS A 63 3.92 -3.01 3.03
N ARG A 64 3.29 -1.96 3.58
CA ARG A 64 3.25 -1.72 5.03
C ARG A 64 2.41 -2.79 5.75
N VAL A 65 1.21 -3.07 5.27
CA VAL A 65 0.35 -4.12 5.85
C VAL A 65 1.03 -5.48 5.79
N ARG A 66 1.64 -5.81 4.64
CA ARG A 66 2.44 -7.03 4.49
C ARG A 66 3.54 -7.12 5.55
N ALA A 67 4.32 -6.05 5.73
CA ALA A 67 5.40 -6.04 6.73
C ALA A 67 4.86 -6.29 8.15
N ASN A 68 3.75 -5.64 8.53
CA ASN A 68 3.11 -5.85 9.84
C ASN A 68 2.61 -7.29 10.03
N ARG A 69 1.91 -7.83 9.03
CA ARG A 69 1.37 -9.20 9.09
C ARG A 69 2.46 -10.26 9.10
N VAL A 70 3.50 -10.09 8.29
CA VAL A 70 4.66 -11.00 8.28
C VAL A 70 5.37 -10.95 9.62
N ALA A 71 5.66 -9.76 10.17
CA ALA A 71 6.31 -9.64 11.46
C ALA A 71 5.52 -10.32 12.60
N ALA A 72 4.19 -10.22 12.57
CA ALA A 72 3.32 -10.92 13.51
C ALA A 72 3.31 -12.45 13.30
N ALA A 73 3.20 -12.89 12.04
CA ALA A 73 3.12 -14.32 11.69
C ALA A 73 4.43 -15.07 11.94
N THR A 74 5.57 -14.40 11.82
CA THR A 74 6.90 -15.00 12.02
C THR A 74 7.42 -14.84 13.45
N GLN A 75 6.66 -14.21 14.36
CA GLN A 75 7.14 -13.93 15.71
C GLN A 75 7.45 -15.23 16.46
N GLY A 76 8.70 -15.38 16.89
CA GLY A 76 9.16 -16.57 17.62
C GLY A 76 9.39 -17.82 16.75
N LEU A 77 9.28 -17.70 15.42
CA LEU A 77 9.61 -18.77 14.47
C LEU A 77 11.04 -18.59 13.93
N THR A 78 11.65 -19.69 13.51
CA THR A 78 12.96 -19.71 12.82
C THR A 78 12.88 -20.55 11.55
N ASP A 79 13.85 -20.34 10.65
CA ASP A 79 14.12 -21.18 9.48
C ASP A 79 12.87 -21.43 8.61
N GLU A 80 12.66 -22.69 8.18
CA GLU A 80 11.55 -23.09 7.31
C GLU A 80 10.16 -22.77 7.88
N ALA A 81 10.01 -22.69 9.20
CA ALA A 81 8.73 -22.33 9.81
C ALA A 81 8.42 -20.83 9.60
N ALA A 82 9.43 -19.97 9.76
CA ALA A 82 9.30 -18.55 9.49
C ALA A 82 9.02 -18.27 8.00
N GLU A 83 9.72 -18.97 7.09
CA GLU A 83 9.49 -18.82 5.65
C GLU A 83 8.07 -19.21 5.23
N ARG A 84 7.57 -20.35 5.74
CA ARG A 84 6.19 -20.79 5.47
C ARG A 84 5.17 -19.79 6.01
N ALA A 85 5.38 -19.25 7.21
CA ALA A 85 4.51 -18.25 7.81
C ALA A 85 4.50 -16.94 7.01
N GLU A 86 5.65 -16.46 6.52
CA GLU A 86 5.73 -15.29 5.65
C GLU A 86 4.97 -15.49 4.33
N GLN A 87 5.16 -16.65 3.69
CA GLN A 87 4.48 -16.98 2.44
C GLN A 87 2.97 -17.02 2.64
N GLN A 88 2.50 -17.70 3.69
CA GLN A 88 1.08 -17.80 4.01
C GLN A 88 0.46 -16.42 4.28
N ALA A 89 1.08 -15.60 5.12
CA ALA A 89 0.61 -14.24 5.41
C ALA A 89 0.56 -13.35 4.15
N THR A 90 1.50 -13.55 3.21
CA THR A 90 1.52 -12.83 1.93
C THR A 90 0.40 -13.29 1.00
N LEU A 91 0.13 -14.61 0.92
CA LEU A 91 -0.94 -15.17 0.11
C LEU A 91 -2.32 -14.73 0.61
N GLU A 92 -2.55 -14.83 1.93
CA GLU A 92 -3.80 -14.38 2.55
C GLU A 92 -4.07 -12.90 2.26
N LEU A 93 -3.06 -12.04 2.40
CA LEU A 93 -3.20 -10.63 2.06
C LEU A 93 -3.52 -10.42 0.58
N ASN A 94 -2.91 -11.20 -0.33
CA ASN A 94 -3.19 -11.09 -1.76
C ASN A 94 -4.64 -11.48 -2.09
N ASP A 95 -5.14 -12.54 -1.47
CA ASP A 95 -6.50 -13.04 -1.67
C ASP A 95 -7.53 -12.04 -1.11
N GLU A 96 -7.28 -11.50 0.08
CA GLU A 96 -8.11 -10.45 0.68
C GLU A 96 -8.19 -9.20 -0.19
N ILE A 97 -7.06 -8.76 -0.76
CA ILE A 97 -7.02 -7.61 -1.68
C ILE A 97 -7.85 -7.90 -2.93
N ALA A 98 -7.67 -9.08 -3.55
CA ALA A 98 -8.41 -9.45 -4.74
C ALA A 98 -9.93 -9.51 -4.47
N LEU A 99 -10.32 -10.11 -3.34
CA LEU A 99 -11.71 -10.19 -2.89
C LEU A 99 -12.30 -8.80 -2.61
N ALA A 100 -11.56 -7.93 -1.93
CA ALA A 100 -12.00 -6.56 -1.65
C ALA A 100 -12.26 -5.79 -2.95
N ILE A 101 -11.34 -5.88 -3.92
CA ILE A 101 -11.49 -5.22 -5.22
C ILE A 101 -12.66 -5.79 -6.01
N ALA A 102 -12.84 -7.12 -6.02
CA ALA A 102 -14.01 -7.75 -6.63
C ALA A 102 -15.31 -7.21 -6.02
N ASN A 103 -15.38 -7.09 -4.70
CA ASN A 103 -16.55 -6.55 -4.00
C ASN A 103 -16.79 -5.07 -4.31
N PHE A 104 -15.75 -4.24 -4.35
CA PHE A 104 -15.87 -2.81 -4.65
C PHE A 104 -16.24 -2.52 -6.11
N THR A 105 -15.75 -3.35 -7.04
CA THR A 105 -15.97 -3.16 -8.47
C THR A 105 -17.20 -3.89 -8.99
N GLY A 106 -17.66 -4.94 -8.30
CA GLY A 106 -18.70 -5.86 -8.76
C GLY A 106 -18.20 -6.88 -9.80
N LEU A 107 -16.90 -6.89 -10.12
CA LEU A 107 -16.32 -7.79 -11.12
C LEU A 107 -16.11 -9.18 -10.53
N ARG A 108 -16.49 -10.23 -11.27
CA ARG A 108 -16.46 -11.63 -10.80
C ARG A 108 -15.60 -12.57 -11.65
N THR A 109 -15.24 -12.16 -12.85
CA THR A 109 -14.47 -12.98 -13.80
C THR A 109 -13.04 -12.46 -13.89
N LEU A 110 -12.08 -13.36 -13.66
CA LEU A 110 -10.67 -13.15 -13.99
C LEU A 110 -10.46 -13.14 -15.50
#